data_AF-A0ABD2RUJ3-F1
#
_entry.id   AF-A0ABD2RUJ3-F1
#
_cell.length_a   1.000
_cell.length_b   1.000
_cell.length_c   1.000
_cell.angle_alpha   90.00
_cell.angle_beta   90.00
_cell.angle_gamma   90.00
#
_symmetry.space_group_name_H-M   'P 1'
#
loop_
_entity.id
_entity.type
_entity.pdbx_description
1 polymer ?
#
loop_
_entity_poly.entity_id
_entity_poly.type
_entity_poly.pdbx_seq_one_letter_code
_entity_poly.pdbx_strand_id
1 'polypeptide(L)'
;MASQRFARPIFDNPFLKIQELPGNTVKRNSESLKQANCDPKGTSLVVTRDVDLDTTKNTWLRLYVPRRLTKNPTPKKLPLIMYYHGGGFVYFHSNTVIFDVFCQALAERVGAMVISVEYRLAPEHRLPAAYDDAMDGLEWLKSTKDEWVCNYADLSKVFLVELVLKAI
;
A
#
# COMPACT_ATOMS: atom_id res chain seq x y z
N MET A 1 -8.86 10.53 -38.65
CA MET A 1 -8.88 11.15 -37.32
C MET A 1 -7.46 11.13 -36.77
N ALA A 2 -6.87 12.30 -36.50
CA ALA A 2 -5.53 12.37 -35.94
C ALA A 2 -5.56 11.85 -34.50
N SER A 3 -4.77 10.81 -34.22
CA SER A 3 -4.49 10.33 -32.86
C SER A 3 -4.04 11.53 -32.02
N GLN A 4 -4.87 11.94 -31.06
CA GLN A 4 -4.53 12.96 -30.09
C GLN A 4 -3.33 12.41 -29.29
N ARG A 5 -2.11 12.79 -29.69
CA ARG A 5 -0.90 12.47 -28.91
C ARG A 5 -1.05 13.25 -27.62
N PHE A 6 -1.50 12.58 -26.56
CA PHE A 6 -1.34 13.08 -25.21
C PHE A 6 0.12 13.45 -25.05
N ALA A 7 0.40 14.73 -24.74
CA ALA A 7 1.74 15.17 -24.44
C ALA A 7 2.29 14.25 -23.34
N ARG A 8 3.52 13.75 -23.51
CA ARG A 8 4.14 12.91 -22.48
C ARG A 8 4.14 13.71 -21.18
N PRO A 9 3.72 13.12 -20.05
CA PRO A 9 3.91 13.76 -18.74
C PRO A 9 5.38 14.15 -18.61
N ILE A 10 5.65 15.40 -18.26
CA ILE A 10 7.03 15.84 -17.99
C ILE A 10 7.45 15.14 -16.69
N PHE A 11 8.32 14.14 -16.80
CA PHE A 11 8.81 13.36 -15.66
C PHE A 11 9.91 14.07 -14.87
N ASP A 12 10.49 15.15 -15.41
CA ASP A 12 11.41 16.05 -14.70
C ASP A 12 10.66 16.86 -13.64
N ASN A 13 10.30 16.17 -12.56
CA ASN A 13 9.75 16.77 -11.36
C ASN A 13 10.88 16.86 -10.31
N PRO A 14 11.35 18.07 -9.94
CA PRO A 14 12.44 18.23 -8.99
C PRO A 14 12.11 17.70 -7.58
N PHE A 15 10.83 17.53 -7.25
CA PHE A 15 10.36 16.96 -5.99
C PHE A 15 10.44 15.43 -5.97
N LEU A 16 10.11 14.77 -7.09
CA LEU A 16 10.13 13.30 -7.19
C LEU A 16 11.46 12.76 -7.73
N LYS A 17 12.27 13.61 -8.36
CA LYS A 17 13.60 13.29 -8.93
C LYS A 17 13.59 11.99 -9.76
N ILE A 18 12.56 11.80 -10.56
CA ILE A 18 12.44 10.70 -11.52
C ILE A 18 13.17 11.13 -12.79
N GLN A 19 14.17 10.35 -13.22
CA GLN A 19 14.90 10.63 -14.45
C GLN A 19 14.40 9.71 -15.57
N GLU A 20 13.93 10.27 -16.68
CA GLU A 20 13.62 9.48 -17.89
C GLU A 20 14.93 9.01 -18.53
N LEU A 21 15.00 7.71 -18.82
CA LEU A 21 16.10 7.06 -19.52
C LEU A 21 15.68 6.70 -20.95
N PRO A 22 16.62 6.46 -21.87
CA PRO A 22 16.29 5.99 -23.22
C PRO A 22 15.40 4.73 -23.19
N GLY A 23 14.47 4.63 -24.15
CA GLY A 23 13.59 3.46 -24.25
C GLY A 23 12.34 3.48 -23.36
N ASN A 24 11.89 4.66 -22.90
CA ASN A 24 10.73 4.86 -22.02
C ASN A 24 10.86 4.19 -20.64
N THR A 25 12.09 4.09 -20.13
CA THR A 25 12.37 3.61 -18.77
C THR A 25 12.62 4.80 -17.85
N VAL A 26 12.51 4.59 -16.55
CA VAL A 26 12.78 5.65 -15.56
C VAL A 26 13.75 5.14 -14.50
N LYS A 27 14.61 6.04 -14.03
CA LYS A 27 15.39 5.84 -12.81
C LYS A 27 14.70 6.58 -11.68
N ARG A 28 14.39 5.84 -10.62
CA ARG A 28 13.84 6.37 -9.35
C ARG A 28 14.97 6.53 -8.34
N ASN A 29 14.92 7.56 -7.51
CA ASN A 29 15.87 7.68 -6.42
C ASN A 29 15.57 6.66 -5.31
N SER A 30 16.58 6.43 -4.48
CA SER A 30 16.45 5.52 -3.35
C SER A 30 15.51 6.12 -2.31
N GLU A 31 14.49 5.34 -1.96
CA GLU A 31 13.54 5.69 -0.91
C GLU A 31 13.96 5.11 0.44
N SER A 32 13.55 5.76 1.52
CA SER A 32 13.68 5.18 2.86
C SER A 32 12.55 4.19 3.07
N LEU A 33 12.90 2.91 3.13
CA LEU A 33 11.95 1.81 3.33
C LEU A 33 11.98 1.31 4.77
N LYS A 34 10.81 0.92 5.30
CA LYS A 34 10.65 0.30 6.61
C LYS A 34 10.44 -1.20 6.44
N GLN A 35 11.22 -2.01 7.14
CA GLN A 35 10.91 -3.44 7.25
C GLN A 35 9.68 -3.66 8.14
N ALA A 36 8.92 -4.72 7.85
CA ALA A 36 7.84 -5.14 8.71
C ALA A 36 8.36 -5.53 10.10
N ASN A 37 7.53 -5.34 11.13
CA ASN A 37 7.88 -5.64 12.51
C ASN A 37 6.71 -6.31 13.23
N CYS A 38 6.79 -7.64 13.31
CA CYS A 38 5.84 -8.48 14.03
C CYS A 38 6.38 -8.96 15.39
N ASP A 39 7.48 -8.39 15.90
CA ASP A 39 8.10 -8.87 17.14
C ASP A 39 7.09 -8.81 18.30
N PRO A 40 6.74 -9.96 18.92
CA PRO A 40 5.81 -10.00 20.03
C PRO A 40 6.33 -9.23 21.27
N LYS A 41 7.66 -9.09 21.41
CA LYS A 41 8.33 -8.37 22.50
C LYS A 41 8.62 -6.89 22.16
N GLY A 42 8.32 -6.46 20.94
CA GLY A 42 8.56 -5.10 20.47
C GLY A 42 7.71 -4.05 21.20
N THR A 43 8.20 -2.80 21.17
CA THR A 43 7.54 -1.64 21.82
C THR A 43 6.62 -0.85 20.88
N SER A 44 6.64 -1.13 19.58
CA SER A 44 5.78 -0.45 18.59
C SER A 44 4.29 -0.62 18.93
N LEU A 45 3.50 0.46 18.85
CA LEU A 45 2.05 0.40 19.10
C LEU A 45 1.28 -0.39 18.03
N VAL A 46 1.90 -0.60 16.87
CA VAL A 46 1.35 -1.34 15.74
C VAL A 46 2.35 -2.43 15.35
N VAL A 47 1.85 -3.64 15.16
CA VAL A 47 2.62 -4.73 14.54
C VAL A 47 2.34 -4.75 13.04
N THR A 48 3.37 -5.04 12.26
CA THR A 48 3.28 -5.10 10.81
C THR A 48 3.83 -6.40 10.26
N ARG A 49 3.25 -6.87 9.16
CA ARG A 49 3.68 -8.08 8.45
C ARG A 49 3.40 -7.94 6.97
N ASP A 50 4.28 -8.47 6.15
CA ASP A 50 4.15 -8.50 4.70
C ASP A 50 3.62 -9.87 4.26
N VAL A 51 2.73 -9.88 3.26
CA VAL A 51 2.13 -11.08 2.68
C VAL A 51 2.14 -10.94 1.16
N ASP A 52 2.55 -11.99 0.45
CA ASP A 52 2.52 -11.98 -1.01
C ASP A 52 1.07 -11.93 -1.52
N LEU A 53 0.83 -11.06 -2.51
CA LEU A 53 -0.46 -10.97 -3.21
C LEU A 53 -0.41 -11.81 -4.48
N ASP A 54 0.51 -11.46 -5.38
CA ASP A 54 0.81 -12.18 -6.61
C ASP A 54 2.30 -12.08 -6.91
N THR A 55 2.99 -13.21 -6.76
CA THR A 55 4.44 -13.34 -6.97
C THR A 55 4.84 -13.18 -8.43
N THR A 56 3.93 -13.42 -9.39
CA THR A 56 4.18 -13.21 -10.82
C THR A 56 4.17 -11.74 -11.20
N LYS A 57 3.40 -10.92 -10.46
CA LYS A 57 3.33 -9.47 -10.61
C LYS A 57 4.28 -8.73 -9.66
N ASN A 58 4.96 -9.46 -8.77
CA ASN A 58 5.75 -8.91 -7.67
C ASN A 58 4.95 -7.92 -6.80
N THR A 59 3.68 -8.25 -6.54
CA THR A 59 2.78 -7.46 -5.69
C THR A 59 2.62 -8.15 -4.34
N TRP A 60 2.43 -7.35 -3.31
CA TRP A 60 2.35 -7.81 -1.93
C TRP A 60 1.53 -6.84 -1.08
N LEU A 61 1.20 -7.24 0.14
CA LEU A 61 0.36 -6.49 1.07
C LEU A 61 1.12 -6.27 2.37
N ARG A 62 1.09 -5.05 2.92
CA ARG A 62 1.47 -4.81 4.31
C ARG A 62 0.25 -4.75 5.22
N LEU A 63 0.17 -5.66 6.17
CA LEU A 63 -0.86 -5.68 7.19
C LEU A 63 -0.38 -4.91 8.42
N TYR A 64 -1.25 -4.06 8.98
CA TYR A 64 -1.03 -3.29 10.19
C TYR A 64 -2.12 -3.62 11.21
N VAL A 65 -1.72 -4.10 12.39
CA VAL A 65 -2.64 -4.42 13.48
C VAL A 65 -2.20 -3.68 14.75
N PRO A 66 -3.10 -2.96 15.44
CA PRO A 66 -2.76 -2.36 16.73
C PRO A 66 -2.36 -3.43 17.74
N ARG A 67 -1.18 -3.30 18.35
CA ARG A 67 -0.58 -4.29 19.27
C ARG A 67 -1.51 -4.64 20.44
N ARG A 68 -2.37 -3.71 20.86
CA ARG A 68 -3.36 -3.97 21.93
C ARG A 68 -4.30 -5.13 21.60
N LEU A 69 -4.57 -5.41 20.31
CA LEU A 69 -5.40 -6.55 19.90
C LEU A 69 -4.66 -7.88 20.02
N THR A 70 -3.37 -7.91 19.69
CA THR A 70 -2.58 -9.15 19.73
C THR A 70 -2.31 -9.66 21.15
N LYS A 71 -2.44 -8.78 22.15
CA LYS A 71 -2.33 -9.12 23.58
C LYS A 71 -3.66 -9.51 24.22
N ASN A 72 -4.79 -9.36 23.51
CA ASN A 72 -6.11 -9.67 24.03
C ASN A 72 -6.53 -11.08 23.53
N PRO A 73 -6.86 -12.03 24.42
CA PRO A 73 -7.29 -13.38 24.01
C PRO A 73 -8.66 -13.39 23.30
N THR A 74 -9.47 -12.34 23.47
CA THR A 74 -10.78 -12.18 22.82
C THR A 74 -10.88 -10.79 22.20
N PRO A 75 -10.08 -10.49 21.17
CA PRO A 75 -10.00 -9.15 20.61
C PRO A 75 -11.31 -8.80 19.91
N LYS A 76 -11.83 -7.60 20.18
CA LYS A 76 -12.90 -7.03 19.37
C LYS A 76 -12.34 -6.69 18.00
N LYS A 77 -12.93 -7.27 16.95
CA LYS A 77 -12.59 -6.98 15.55
C LYS A 77 -12.79 -5.50 15.22
N LEU A 78 -11.88 -4.95 14.41
CA LEU A 78 -11.89 -3.55 13.98
C LEU A 78 -12.38 -3.42 12.54
N PRO A 79 -12.92 -2.26 12.14
CA PRO A 79 -13.07 -1.95 10.72
C PRO A 79 -11.75 -2.11 9.97
N LEU A 80 -11.83 -2.45 8.69
CA LEU A 80 -10.66 -2.66 7.84
C LEU A 80 -10.54 -1.54 6.80
N ILE A 81 -9.32 -1.03 6.65
CA ILE A 81 -8.96 -0.06 5.61
C ILE A 81 -8.04 -0.75 4.60
N MET A 82 -8.46 -0.81 3.34
CA MET A 82 -7.57 -1.08 2.21
C MET A 82 -6.95 0.24 1.79
N TYR A 83 -5.64 0.36 1.93
CA TYR A 83 -4.88 1.56 1.63
C TYR A 83 -4.07 1.39 0.35
N TYR A 84 -4.10 2.42 -0.49
CA TYR A 84 -3.32 2.52 -1.71
C TYR A 84 -2.42 3.75 -1.60
N HIS A 85 -1.11 3.54 -1.68
CA HIS A 85 -0.15 4.62 -1.50
C HIS A 85 -0.23 5.64 -2.65
N GLY A 86 0.21 6.86 -2.38
CA GLY A 86 0.32 7.90 -3.41
C GLY A 86 1.60 7.78 -4.25
N GLY A 87 1.91 8.81 -5.02
CA GLY A 87 3.11 8.86 -5.87
C GLY A 87 2.81 8.88 -7.38
N GLY A 88 1.58 9.23 -7.76
CA GLY A 88 1.19 9.43 -9.15
C GLY A 88 1.33 8.18 -10.02
N PHE A 89 1.16 6.99 -9.43
CA PHE A 89 1.37 5.67 -10.06
C PHE A 89 2.80 5.36 -10.48
N VAL A 90 3.75 6.25 -10.23
CA VAL A 90 5.11 6.16 -10.77
C VAL A 90 6.18 6.11 -9.69
N TYR A 91 5.80 6.30 -8.42
CA TYR A 91 6.75 6.49 -7.34
C TYR A 91 6.23 5.94 -6.00
N PHE A 92 7.16 5.66 -5.10
CA PHE A 92 6.96 5.05 -3.79
C PHE A 92 6.46 3.60 -3.79
N HIS A 93 6.39 3.05 -2.58
CA HIS A 93 6.02 1.68 -2.22
C HIS A 93 5.21 1.74 -0.91
N SER A 94 4.42 0.73 -0.61
CA SER A 94 3.69 0.52 0.64
C SER A 94 4.59 0.58 1.88
N ASN A 95 5.84 0.15 1.79
CA ASN A 95 6.81 0.23 2.88
C ASN A 95 7.65 1.52 2.92
N THR A 96 7.34 2.51 2.08
CA THR A 96 7.99 3.83 2.16
C THR A 96 7.66 4.46 3.51
N VAL A 97 8.66 5.01 4.19
CA VAL A 97 8.54 5.52 5.58
C VAL A 97 7.33 6.43 5.77
N ILE A 98 7.04 7.35 4.83
CA ILE A 98 5.90 8.28 4.97
C ILE A 98 4.55 7.55 4.99
N PHE A 99 4.38 6.52 4.15
CA PHE A 99 3.16 5.74 4.06
C PHE A 99 3.08 4.72 5.20
N ASP A 100 4.20 4.15 5.60
CA ASP A 100 4.28 3.24 6.73
C ASP A 100 3.87 3.94 8.04
N VAL A 101 4.39 5.15 8.29
CA VAL A 101 4.02 5.97 9.45
C VAL A 101 2.54 6.37 9.39
N PHE A 102 2.04 6.73 8.21
CA PHE A 102 0.63 7.07 8.02
C PHE A 102 -0.30 5.88 8.31
N CYS A 103 0.01 4.70 7.78
CA CYS A 103 -0.77 3.48 8.02
C CYS A 103 -0.72 3.05 9.50
N GLN A 104 0.43 3.21 10.17
CA GLN A 104 0.51 3.00 11.61
C GLN A 104 -0.40 3.97 12.38
N ALA A 105 -0.45 5.25 11.99
CA ALA A 105 -1.32 6.23 12.61
C ALA A 105 -2.81 5.92 12.38
N LEU A 106 -3.18 5.48 11.17
CA LEU A 106 -4.54 4.99 10.90
C LEU A 106 -4.90 3.81 11.81
N ALA A 107 -4.02 2.82 11.90
CA ALA A 107 -4.28 1.65 12.74
C ALA A 107 -4.45 2.04 14.22
N GLU A 108 -3.53 2.85 14.75
CA GLU A 108 -3.50 3.20 16.17
C GLU A 108 -4.59 4.18 16.58
N ARG A 109 -4.72 5.30 15.85
CA ARG A 109 -5.58 6.46 16.21
C ARG A 109 -7.02 6.32 15.73
N VAL A 110 -7.22 5.85 14.50
CA VAL A 110 -8.57 5.60 13.96
C VAL A 110 -9.13 4.31 14.51
N GLY A 111 -8.25 3.37 14.92
CA GLY A 111 -8.67 2.08 15.48
C GLY A 111 -9.20 1.15 14.39
N ALA A 112 -8.44 1.03 13.30
CA ALA A 112 -8.72 0.12 12.20
C ALA A 112 -7.61 -0.92 12.03
N MET A 113 -7.91 -2.05 11.42
CA MET A 113 -6.87 -2.85 10.76
C MET A 113 -6.59 -2.21 9.40
N VAL A 114 -5.33 -2.09 9.01
CA VAL A 114 -4.96 -1.51 7.70
C VAL A 114 -4.24 -2.55 6.87
N ILE A 115 -4.57 -2.62 5.58
CA ILE A 115 -3.86 -3.40 4.58
C ILE A 115 -3.40 -2.41 3.51
N SER A 116 -2.10 -2.16 3.41
CA SER A 116 -1.51 -1.35 2.33
C SER A 116 -1.14 -2.25 1.15
N VAL A 117 -1.63 -1.93 -0.04
CA VAL A 117 -1.39 -2.71 -1.25
C VAL A 117 -0.16 -2.18 -1.99
N GLU A 118 0.83 -3.03 -2.21
CA GLU A 118 1.90 -2.78 -3.18
C GLU A 118 1.41 -3.12 -4.58
N TYR A 119 1.21 -2.09 -5.39
CA TYR A 119 0.79 -2.22 -6.77
C TYR A 119 1.93 -1.90 -7.74
N ARG A 120 1.82 -2.38 -8.98
CA ARG A 120 2.84 -2.16 -10.00
C ARG A 120 2.87 -0.70 -10.48
N LEU A 121 4.08 -0.18 -10.68
CA LEU A 121 4.30 1.21 -11.06
C LEU A 121 4.45 1.40 -12.57
N ALA A 122 4.02 2.57 -13.05
CA ALA A 122 4.33 3.08 -14.38
C ALA A 122 5.72 3.72 -14.39
N PRO A 123 6.42 3.75 -15.54
CA PRO A 123 5.96 3.37 -16.88
C PRO A 123 6.04 1.88 -17.23
N GLU A 124 6.67 1.04 -16.41
CA GLU A 124 6.85 -0.39 -16.65
C GLU A 124 5.50 -1.11 -16.73
N HIS A 125 4.57 -0.72 -15.86
CA HIS A 125 3.19 -1.19 -15.84
C HIS A 125 2.25 0.01 -15.88
N ARG A 126 1.95 0.48 -17.08
CA ARG A 126 0.98 1.57 -17.28
C ARG A 126 -0.40 1.16 -16.80
N LEU A 127 -1.23 2.16 -16.47
CA LEU A 127 -2.65 1.93 -16.23
C LEU A 127 -3.26 1.14 -17.41
N PRO A 128 -4.12 0.14 -17.12
CA PRO A 128 -4.83 -0.08 -15.86
C PRO A 128 -4.13 -0.97 -14.81
N ALA A 129 -2.85 -1.34 -14.97
CA ALA A 129 -2.20 -2.34 -14.12
C ALA A 129 -2.36 -2.13 -12.60
N ALA A 130 -2.22 -0.90 -12.10
CA ALA A 130 -2.40 -0.60 -10.67
C ALA A 130 -3.85 -0.80 -10.19
N TYR A 131 -4.85 -0.58 -11.06
CA TYR A 131 -6.25 -0.86 -10.75
C TYR A 131 -6.54 -2.36 -10.73
N ASP A 132 -5.92 -3.10 -11.65
CA ASP A 132 -6.01 -4.57 -11.65
C ASP A 132 -5.42 -5.13 -10.35
N ASP A 133 -4.25 -4.65 -9.92
CA ASP A 133 -3.61 -5.06 -8.65
C ASP A 133 -4.45 -4.66 -7.42
N ALA A 134 -5.14 -3.51 -7.49
CA ALA A 134 -6.06 -3.10 -6.44
C ALA A 134 -7.28 -4.03 -6.34
N MET A 135 -7.80 -4.50 -7.47
CA MET A 135 -8.86 -5.50 -7.52
C MET A 135 -8.37 -6.86 -7.02
N ASP A 136 -7.17 -7.29 -7.41
CA ASP A 136 -6.55 -8.52 -6.89
C ASP A 136 -6.49 -8.49 -5.35
N GLY A 137 -6.12 -7.34 -4.76
CA GLY A 137 -6.12 -7.15 -3.31
C GLY A 137 -7.50 -7.31 -2.65
N LEU A 138 -8.56 -6.85 -3.32
CA LEU A 138 -9.95 -7.02 -2.84
C LEU A 138 -10.43 -8.48 -2.98
N GLU A 139 -10.06 -9.14 -4.07
CA GLU A 139 -10.37 -10.56 -4.28
C GLU A 139 -9.63 -11.45 -3.27
N TRP A 140 -8.37 -11.12 -2.98
CA TRP A 140 -7.60 -11.72 -1.90
C TRP A 140 -8.32 -11.53 -0.57
N LEU A 141 -8.73 -10.30 -0.22
CA LEU A 141 -9.43 -10.02 1.04
C LEU A 141 -10.72 -10.83 1.19
N LYS A 142 -11.49 -10.99 0.10
CA LYS A 142 -12.75 -11.73 0.10
C LYS A 142 -12.58 -13.23 0.39
N SER A 143 -11.44 -13.80 0.03
CA SER A 143 -11.20 -15.26 0.08
C SER A 143 -10.10 -15.67 1.06
N THR A 144 -9.40 -14.71 1.67
CA THR A 144 -8.25 -14.97 2.53
C THR A 144 -8.61 -15.76 3.79
N LYS A 145 -7.70 -16.64 4.18
CA LYS A 145 -7.68 -17.33 5.48
C LYS A 145 -6.56 -16.82 6.37
N ASP A 146 -6.04 -15.64 6.05
CA ASP A 146 -4.98 -15.01 6.82
C ASP A 146 -5.41 -14.83 8.28
N GLU A 147 -4.55 -15.28 9.20
CA GLU A 147 -4.85 -15.30 10.63
C GLU A 147 -5.17 -13.90 11.19
N TRP A 148 -4.43 -12.86 10.75
CA TRP A 148 -4.65 -11.51 11.27
C TRP A 148 -5.98 -10.94 10.77
N VAL A 149 -6.32 -11.17 9.50
CA VAL A 149 -7.62 -10.76 8.95
C VAL A 149 -8.74 -11.50 9.68
N CYS A 150 -8.65 -12.82 9.82
CA CYS A 150 -9.66 -13.64 10.48
C CYS A 150 -9.87 -13.26 11.95
N ASN A 151 -8.81 -12.89 12.68
CA ASN A 151 -8.87 -12.60 14.11
C ASN A 151 -9.17 -11.13 14.43
N TYR A 152 -8.72 -10.19 13.60
CA TYR A 152 -8.72 -8.76 13.95
C TYR A 152 -9.59 -7.87 13.06
N ALA A 153 -10.05 -8.33 11.89
CA ALA A 153 -10.86 -7.52 10.97
C ALA A 153 -12.37 -7.84 11.01
N ASP A 154 -13.20 -6.80 11.03
CA ASP A 154 -14.64 -6.81 10.81
C ASP A 154 -14.92 -6.57 9.32
N LEU A 155 -15.05 -7.66 8.55
CA LEU A 155 -15.27 -7.60 7.10
C LEU A 155 -16.65 -7.03 6.70
N SER A 156 -17.55 -6.76 7.65
CA SER A 156 -18.77 -5.99 7.37
C SER A 156 -18.51 -4.48 7.20
N LYS A 157 -17.31 -4.01 7.55
CA LYS A 157 -16.89 -2.60 7.52
C LYS A 157 -15.54 -2.45 6.86
N VAL A 158 -15.55 -2.46 5.53
CA VAL A 158 -14.35 -2.27 4.70
C VAL A 158 -14.41 -0.88 4.05
N PHE A 159 -13.32 -0.12 4.19
CA PHE A 159 -13.15 1.20 3.60
C PHE A 159 -11.96 1.18 2.64
N LEU A 160 -12.10 1.83 1.48
CA LEU A 160 -11.01 2.04 0.53
C LEU A 160 -10.47 3.45 0.71
N VAL A 161 -9.15 3.59 0.85
CA VAL A 161 -8.49 4.88 1.05
C VAL A 161 -7.30 5.00 0.12
N GLU A 162 -7.24 6.09 -0.64
CA GLU A 162 -6.08 6.50 -1.42
C GLU A 162 -5.65 7.89 -0.95
N LEU A 163 -4.34 8.12 -0.84
CA LEU A 163 -3.83 9.47 -0.61
C LEU A 163 -3.55 10.16 -1.96
N VAL A 164 -4.54 10.91 -2.45
CA VAL A 164 -4.32 11.83 -3.57
C VAL A 164 -3.67 13.11 -3.03
N LEU A 165 -2.34 13.18 -3.02
CA LEU A 165 -1.64 14.44 -2.88
C LEU A 165 -1.83 15.24 -4.17
N LYS A 166 -2.90 16.05 -4.24
CA LYS A 166 -2.96 17.13 -5.23
C LYS A 166 -1.92 18.18 -4.82
N ALA A 167 -0.85 18.30 -5.58
CA ALA A 167 -0.07 19.53 -5.58
C ALA A 167 -1.00 20.64 -6.10
N ILE A 168 -1.29 21.63 -5.25
CA ILE A 168 -2.00 22.87 -5.61
C ILE A 168 -0.99 23.82 -6.21
#